data_AF-A0A2S6QD31-F1
#
_entry.id   AF-A0A2S6QD31-F1
#
_cell.length_a   1.000
_cell.length_b   1.000
_cell.length_c   1.000
_cell.angle_alpha   90.00
_cell.angle_beta   90.00
_cell.angle_gamma   90.00
#
_symmetry.space_group_name_H-M   'P 1'
#
loop_
_entity.id
_entity.type
_entity.pdbx_description
1 polymer ?
#
loop_
_entity_poly.entity_id
_entity_poly.type
_entity_poly.pdbx_seq_one_letter_code
_entity_poly.pdbx_strand_id
1 'polypeptide(L)'
;MKINEEDLTRGQIRKLNALRKSLGEKIADEAFEKWLSQHNLNLESTDPVAEKISNALEVFRNDKSFKLGNKGYIIKRSKGRGASGFVVKRV
;
A
#
# COMPACT_ATOMS: atom_id res chain seq x y z
N MET A 1 15.64 12.00 -23.25
CA MET A 1 15.05 12.92 -22.25
C MET A 1 15.68 12.57 -20.92
N LYS A 2 16.03 13.55 -20.07
CA LYS A 2 16.80 13.23 -18.85
C LYS A 2 15.84 12.92 -17.71
N ILE A 3 15.79 11.66 -17.30
CA ILE A 3 14.99 11.21 -16.15
C ILE A 3 15.57 11.87 -14.88
N ASN A 4 14.72 12.48 -14.06
CA ASN A 4 15.14 13.06 -12.79
C ASN A 4 15.30 11.96 -11.72
N GLU A 5 16.55 11.61 -11.40
CA GLU A 5 16.88 10.49 -10.51
C GLU A 5 16.49 10.73 -9.04
N GLU A 6 16.25 11.98 -8.64
CA GLU A 6 15.87 12.34 -7.28
C GLU A 6 14.44 11.90 -6.91
N ASP A 7 13.55 11.84 -7.90
CA ASP A 7 12.14 11.47 -7.71
C ASP A 7 11.93 9.94 -7.68
N LEU A 8 13.01 9.16 -7.85
CA LEU A 8 12.98 7.72 -8.00
C LEU A 8 13.34 6.98 -6.71
N THR A 9 12.56 5.95 -6.38
CA THR A 9 12.90 5.04 -5.30
C THR A 9 14.18 4.25 -5.61
N ARG A 10 14.89 3.77 -4.57
CA ARG A 10 16.10 2.95 -4.74
C ARG A 10 15.89 1.73 -5.66
N GLY A 11 14.70 1.12 -5.64
CA GLY A 11 14.36 -0.01 -6.51
C GLY A 11 14.23 0.41 -7.98
N GLN A 12 13.60 1.55 -8.22
CA GLN A 12 13.46 2.13 -9.56
C GLN A 12 14.82 2.55 -10.14
N ILE A 13 15.70 3.16 -9.34
CA ILE A 13 17.09 3.51 -9.73
C ILE A 13 17.89 2.27 -10.14
N ARG A 14 17.79 1.17 -9.38
CA ARG A 14 18.46 -0.09 -9.72
C ARG A 14 17.99 -0.65 -11.06
N LYS A 15 16.68 -0.58 -11.34
CA LYS A 15 16.10 -1.04 -12.61
C LYS A 15 16.55 -0.17 -13.79
N LEU A 16 16.53 1.15 -13.62
CA LEU A 16 17.02 2.10 -14.63
C LEU A 16 18.50 1.84 -14.97
N ASN A 17 19.36 1.67 -13.95
CA ASN A 17 20.77 1.34 -14.16
C ASN A 17 20.97 -0.03 -14.84
N ALA A 18 20.14 -1.02 -14.54
CA ALA A 18 20.20 -2.32 -15.22
C ALA A 18 19.83 -2.20 -16.70
N LEU A 19 18.79 -1.42 -17.03
CA LEU A 19 18.37 -1.18 -18.41
C LEU A 19 19.41 -0.40 -19.21
N ARG A 20 20.02 0.63 -18.62
CA ARG A 20 21.10 1.40 -19.27
C ARG A 20 22.29 0.51 -19.61
N LYS A 21 22.62 -0.47 -18.75
CA LYS A 21 23.70 -1.45 -19.01
C LYS A 21 23.36 -2.43 -20.14
N SER A 22 22.10 -2.79 -20.34
CA SER A 22 21.72 -3.82 -21.32
C SER A 22 21.35 -3.25 -22.69
N LEU A 23 20.64 -2.12 -22.74
CA LEU A 23 20.05 -1.56 -23.97
C LEU A 23 20.76 -0.29 -24.46
N GLY A 24 21.64 0.28 -23.64
CA GLY A 24 22.21 1.61 -23.86
C GLY A 24 21.26 2.73 -23.42
N GLU A 25 21.83 3.92 -23.19
CA GLU A 25 21.18 5.03 -22.48
C GLU A 25 19.84 5.46 -23.12
N LYS A 26 19.82 5.69 -24.43
CA LYS A 26 18.63 6.22 -25.13
C LYS A 26 17.44 5.26 -25.09
N ILE A 27 17.66 3.98 -25.37
CA ILE A 27 16.61 2.95 -25.43
C ILE A 27 16.14 2.61 -24.01
N ALA A 28 17.08 2.58 -23.06
CA ALA A 28 16.78 2.30 -21.66
C ALA A 28 15.87 3.35 -21.04
N ASP A 29 16.13 4.63 -21.29
CA ASP A 29 15.32 5.72 -20.73
C ASP A 29 13.87 5.66 -21.27
N GLU A 30 13.68 5.46 -22.59
CA GLU A 30 12.35 5.31 -23.20
C GLU A 30 11.58 4.09 -22.69
N ALA A 31 12.26 2.94 -22.56
CA ALA A 31 11.67 1.72 -22.04
C ALA A 31 11.31 1.86 -20.55
N PHE A 32 12.16 2.52 -19.78
CA PHE A 32 11.95 2.76 -18.36
C PHE A 32 10.76 3.68 -18.11
N GLU A 33 10.58 4.75 -18.90
CA GLU A 33 9.41 5.63 -18.81
C GLU A 33 8.10 4.89 -19.07
N LYS A 34 8.04 4.07 -20.13
CA LYS A 34 6.88 3.21 -20.41
C LYS A 34 6.59 2.27 -19.26
N TRP A 35 7.62 1.61 -18.72
CA TRP A 35 7.49 0.72 -17.57
C TRP A 35 7.00 1.46 -16.31
N LEU A 36 7.55 2.64 -16.02
CA LEU A 36 7.19 3.45 -14.85
C LEU A 36 5.72 3.88 -14.92
N SER A 37 5.24 4.31 -16.09
CA SER A 37 3.84 4.68 -16.30
C SER A 37 2.89 3.51 -16.02
N GLN A 38 3.22 2.30 -16.48
CA GLN A 38 2.42 1.09 -16.22
C GLN A 38 2.48 0.64 -14.76
N HIS A 39 3.63 0.83 -14.12
CA HIS A 39 3.81 0.43 -12.73
C HIS A 39 3.03 1.35 -11.77
N ASN A 40 3.04 2.66 -12.03
CA ASN A 40 2.32 3.63 -11.20
C ASN A 40 0.79 3.49 -11.30
N LEU A 41 0.27 2.93 -12.39
CA LEU A 41 -1.17 2.63 -12.53
C LEU A 41 -1.67 1.54 -11.57
N ASN A 42 -0.77 0.78 -10.94
CA ASN A 42 -1.11 -0.24 -9.95
C ASN A 42 -1.02 0.27 -8.50
N LEU A 43 -0.80 1.57 -8.29
CA LEU A 43 -0.85 2.17 -6.96
C LEU A 43 -2.30 2.33 -6.53
N GLU A 44 -2.77 1.25 -5.92
CA GLU A 44 -3.78 1.22 -4.85
C GLU A 44 -5.18 1.67 -5.25
N SER A 45 -5.97 0.70 -5.73
CA SER A 45 -7.37 0.64 -5.33
C SER A 45 -7.39 0.57 -3.80
N THR A 46 -7.49 1.73 -3.14
CA THR A 46 -7.66 1.81 -1.69
C THR A 46 -8.79 0.88 -1.29
N ASP A 47 -8.55 -0.03 -0.34
CA ASP A 47 -9.57 -0.98 0.08
C ASP A 47 -10.77 -0.19 0.63
N PRO A 48 -11.98 -0.29 0.03
CA PRO A 48 -13.14 0.46 0.48
C PRO A 48 -13.52 0.12 1.93
N VAL A 49 -13.08 -1.03 2.45
CA VAL A 49 -13.25 -1.37 3.87
C VAL A 49 -12.27 -0.60 4.73
N ALA A 50 -11.02 -0.42 4.30
CA ALA A 50 -10.03 0.37 5.02
C ALA A 50 -10.45 1.83 5.16
N GLU A 51 -11.00 2.43 4.09
CA GLU A 51 -11.55 3.79 4.14
C GLU A 51 -12.71 3.91 5.13
N LYS A 52 -13.65 2.96 5.12
CA LYS A 52 -14.77 2.95 6.06
C LYS A 52 -14.32 2.81 7.51
N ILE A 53 -13.32 1.97 7.78
CA ILE A 53 -12.75 1.81 9.11
C ILE A 53 -12.06 3.12 9.54
N SER A 54 -11.30 3.76 8.65
CA SER A 54 -10.63 5.03 8.94
C SER A 54 -11.64 6.12 9.28
N ASN A 55 -12.69 6.29 8.46
CA ASN A 55 -13.76 7.26 8.69
C ASN A 55 -14.52 6.98 10.01
N ALA A 56 -14.80 5.72 10.34
CA ALA A 56 -15.46 5.36 11.59
C ALA A 56 -14.60 5.67 12.83
N LEU A 57 -13.27 5.58 12.70
CA LEU A 57 -12.33 5.84 13.79
C LEU A 57 -11.96 7.32 13.94
N GLU A 58 -12.29 8.17 12.97
CA GLU A 58 -11.94 9.60 12.96
C GLU A 58 -12.48 10.35 14.19
N VAL A 59 -13.63 9.93 14.71
CA VAL A 59 -14.24 10.49 15.93
C VAL A 59 -13.32 10.40 17.15
N PHE A 60 -12.46 9.38 17.22
CA PHE A 60 -11.56 9.15 18.34
C PHE A 60 -10.16 9.74 18.14
N ARG A 61 -9.92 10.48 17.06
CA ARG A 61 -8.60 11.02 16.69
C ARG A 61 -7.93 11.84 17.80
N ASN A 62 -8.71 12.57 18.58
CA ASN A 62 -8.22 13.45 19.65
C ASN A 62 -8.35 12.84 21.06
N ASP A 63 -8.94 11.64 21.17
CA ASP A 63 -9.14 10.98 22.45
C ASP A 63 -7.87 10.22 22.86
N LYS A 64 -7.15 10.76 23.85
CA LYS A 64 -5.91 10.15 24.38
C LYS A 64 -6.17 8.87 25.18
N SER A 65 -7.41 8.62 25.60
CA SER A 65 -7.80 7.38 26.27
C SER A 65 -8.05 6.24 25.28
N PHE A 66 -8.33 6.58 24.02
CA PHE A 66 -8.51 5.63 22.93
C PHE A 66 -7.18 5.00 22.54
N LYS A 67 -6.98 3.74 22.93
CA LYS A 67 -5.76 2.98 22.65
C LYS A 67 -6.05 1.90 21.62
N LEU A 68 -5.51 2.06 20.43
CA LEU A 68 -5.39 0.95 19.48
C LEU A 68 -4.40 -0.06 20.09
N GLY A 69 -4.81 -1.32 20.21
CA GLY A 69 -3.94 -2.35 20.76
C GLY A 69 -2.67 -2.53 19.91
N ASN A 70 -1.51 -2.73 20.56
CA ASN A 70 -0.23 -3.00 19.88
C ASN A 70 -0.17 -4.34 19.10
N LYS A 71 -1.26 -5.12 19.16
CA LYS A 71 -1.43 -6.39 18.45
C LYS A 71 -2.73 -6.31 17.66
N GLY A 72 -2.76 -6.97 16.50
CA GLY A 72 -3.95 -7.05 15.68
C GLY A 72 -5.11 -7.74 16.41
N TYR A 73 -6.33 -7.44 15.95
CA TYR A 73 -7.54 -8.16 16.32
C TYR A 73 -7.91 -9.14 15.21
N ILE A 74 -8.34 -10.34 15.58
CA ILE A 74 -8.98 -11.28 14.65
C ILE A 74 -10.49 -11.08 14.78
N ILE A 75 -11.11 -10.64 13.69
CA ILE A 75 -12.57 -10.53 13.57
C ILE A 75 -13.08 -11.80 12.88
N LYS A 76 -13.88 -12.60 13.58
CA LYS A 76 -14.55 -13.78 13.00
C LYS A 76 -16.05 -13.58 13.03
N ARG A 77 -16.76 -14.01 11.98
CA ARG A 77 -18.22 -14.10 12.01
C ARG A 77 -18.62 -15.49 12.50
N SER A 78 -19.20 -15.59 13.69
CA SER A 78 -19.73 -16.84 14.21
C SER A 78 -21.14 -17.10 13.64
N LYS A 79 -21.33 -18.31 13.10
CA LYS A 79 -22.60 -18.77 12.49
C LYS A 79 -23.22 -19.97 13.22
N GLY A 80 -22.64 -20.38 14.34
CA GLY A 80 -23.10 -21.54 15.12
C GLY A 80 -24.19 -21.20 16.13
N ARG A 81 -24.73 -22.25 16.78
CA ARG A 81 -25.81 -22.19 17.78
C ARG A 81 -25.43 -21.48 19.10
N GLY A 82 -24.17 -21.04 19.23
CA GLY A 82 -23.65 -20.24 20.35
C GLY A 82 -23.69 -18.74 20.05
N ALA A 83 -22.63 -18.00 20.36
CA ALA A 83 -22.53 -16.57 20.04
C ALA A 83 -22.82 -16.31 18.55
N SER A 84 -23.75 -15.43 18.25
CA SER A 84 -24.11 -15.01 16.89
C SER A 84 -23.54 -13.62 16.59
N GLY A 85 -22.89 -13.44 15.44
CA GLY A 85 -22.39 -12.13 15.01
C GLY A 85 -20.88 -12.08 14.84
N PHE A 86 -20.29 -10.89 14.98
CA PHE A 86 -18.84 -10.73 14.93
C PHE A 86 -18.23 -10.95 16.32
N VAL A 87 -17.31 -11.91 16.41
CA VAL A 87 -16.49 -12.18 17.59
C VAL A 87 -15.11 -11.62 17.33
N VAL A 88 -14.66 -10.73 18.22
CA VAL A 88 -13.37 -10.06 18.13
C VAL A 88 -12.44 -10.65 19.19
N LYS A 89 -11.30 -11.20 18.77
CA LYS A 89 -10.27 -11.73 19.69
C LYS A 89 -8.96 -10.97 19.49
N ARG A 90 -8.33 -10.58 20.59
CA ARG A 90 -6.98 -10.02 20.59
C ARG A 90 -5.93 -11.12 20.41
N VAL A 91 -4.98 -10.92 19.50
CA VAL A 91 -3.77 -11.79 19.32
C VAL A 91 -2.73 -11.47 20.39
#